data_AF-A0A9D2M4I2-F1
#
_entry.id   AF-A0A9D2M4I2-F1
#
_cell.length_a   1.000
_cell.length_b   1.000
_cell.length_c   1.000
_cell.angle_alpha   90.00
_cell.angle_beta   90.00
_cell.angle_gamma   90.00
#
_symmetry.space_group_name_H-M   'P 1'
#
loop_
_entity.id
_entity.type
_entity.pdbx_description
1 polymer ?
#
loop_
_entity_poly.entity_id
_entity_poly.type
_entity_poly.pdbx_seq_one_letter_code
_entity_poly.pdbx_strand_id
1 'polypeptide(L)'
;MKQSLLRALPFTLALCLALAACGAPAAESAAANPAAPTSETAASTAIGAGEAHLLGETYGGGAAYALHIPDAASHGGSLLLRLDYATGQETPYCTIPGCDHQSQDCGAWQYFRLNQPLQLYPDGDRCYELYRTGCTLYENPEENPTDKAIAALGTDACLIVADGASRKLLASFPDLPDGDSGLVRDLVADDRNLYLLMELRHDQTDHSDDELRLLSVDQQSGATAALRSWTAAELGQDIWNYSLVGARGRTLYLALSQVENDPEQKDYGLVTGGRIDCFDLDTASWRTGLQWESEGFYTVGDGDSAYTGYERTLVLPMQNPTSFVRQDFSAGALTAVDYETGEEQLLCTGLPTRSPGEFLSYEITELPDWYVVRTSQGPWESDTRESRLFLIPRAGGEATEVTLQYYESAHGTQPIFIWDEWEGDFFCLYGYEETSFQGINKDGSLYEGTNFQELEGLLSAEDLLASAPNYRPVTPWNEAAR
;
A
#
# COMPACT_ATOMS: atom_id res chain seq x y z
N MET A 1 -31.19 52.16 4.89
CA MET A 1 -32.65 52.32 5.05
C MET A 1 -33.16 51.27 6.03
N LYS A 2 -33.78 51.75 7.12
CA LYS A 2 -34.78 51.12 8.02
C LYS A 2 -34.56 49.65 8.45
N GLN A 3 -34.18 49.39 9.71
CA GLN A 3 -35.07 49.29 10.90
C GLN A 3 -36.01 48.06 10.78
N SER A 4 -36.02 47.06 11.68
CA SER A 4 -36.44 47.13 13.10
C SER A 4 -36.35 45.71 13.71
N LEU A 5 -35.74 45.45 14.88
CA LEU A 5 -36.23 45.68 16.27
C LEU A 5 -37.32 44.66 16.69
N LEU A 6 -37.14 43.79 17.71
CA LEU A 6 -37.47 43.95 19.15
C LEU A 6 -37.74 42.52 19.72
N ARG A 7 -37.61 42.11 21.00
CA ARG A 7 -37.09 42.64 22.29
C ARG A 7 -37.24 41.51 23.35
N ALA A 8 -36.31 41.50 24.32
CA ALA A 8 -36.44 41.31 25.79
C ALA A 8 -37.31 40.17 26.40
N LEU A 9 -36.76 39.23 27.20
CA LEU A 9 -36.31 39.27 28.63
C LEU A 9 -37.46 38.86 29.62
N PRO A 10 -37.19 38.58 30.93
CA PRO A 10 -36.86 37.29 31.61
C PRO A 10 -37.93 36.89 32.66
N PHE A 11 -37.75 35.79 33.43
CA PHE A 11 -38.07 35.77 34.89
C PHE A 11 -37.61 34.47 35.58
N THR A 12 -36.78 34.63 36.61
CA THR A 12 -36.41 33.67 37.66
C THR A 12 -37.57 33.45 38.64
N LEU A 13 -37.77 32.23 39.16
CA LEU A 13 -38.18 32.02 40.56
C LEU A 13 -37.90 30.58 41.04
N ALA A 14 -37.24 30.50 42.18
CA ALA A 14 -36.99 29.29 42.97
C ALA A 14 -38.25 28.85 43.75
N LEU A 15 -38.37 27.57 44.14
CA LEU A 15 -38.55 27.17 45.55
C LEU A 15 -38.46 25.64 45.75
N CYS A 16 -37.80 25.28 46.84
CA CYS A 16 -37.61 23.97 47.46
C CYS A 16 -38.91 23.27 47.90
N LEU A 17 -38.90 21.93 48.02
CA LEU A 17 -39.30 21.23 49.26
C LEU A 17 -39.01 19.72 49.20
N ALA A 18 -38.46 19.23 50.30
CA ALA A 18 -38.05 17.85 50.56
C ALA A 18 -39.19 17.02 51.19
N LEU A 19 -39.00 15.69 51.16
CA LEU A 19 -39.17 14.70 52.25
C LEU A 19 -39.83 13.38 51.82
N ALA A 20 -38.98 12.35 51.82
CA ALA A 20 -39.11 11.01 52.39
C ALA A 20 -40.51 10.46 52.76
N ALA A 21 -40.79 9.23 52.32
CA ALA A 21 -41.23 8.14 53.21
C ALA A 21 -41.14 6.76 52.53
N CYS A 22 -40.67 5.78 53.31
CA CYS A 22 -40.51 4.37 52.99
C CYS A 22 -41.85 3.62 52.87
N GLY A 23 -41.81 2.46 52.22
CA GLY A 23 -42.69 1.33 52.56
C GLY A 23 -43.33 0.64 51.36
N ALA A 24 -42.67 -0.40 50.84
CA ALA A 24 -43.36 -1.47 50.09
C ALA A 24 -44.17 -2.34 51.08
N PRO A 25 -45.21 -3.06 50.62
CA PRO A 25 -44.93 -4.37 50.05
C PRO A 25 -45.76 -4.76 48.81
N ALA A 26 -45.26 -5.83 48.19
CA ALA A 26 -45.66 -6.54 46.98
C ALA A 26 -47.16 -6.87 46.83
N ALA A 27 -47.65 -6.77 45.59
CA ALA A 27 -47.91 -7.89 44.68
C ALA A 27 -49.00 -7.49 43.67
N GLU A 28 -48.69 -7.47 42.37
CA GLU A 28 -49.43 -8.19 41.31
C GLU A 28 -48.73 -7.94 39.97
N SER A 29 -48.54 -9.01 39.20
CA SER A 29 -47.78 -9.03 37.95
C SER A 29 -48.71 -8.83 36.75
N ALA A 30 -48.14 -8.18 35.72
CA ALA A 30 -48.50 -8.18 34.30
C ALA A 30 -49.57 -7.20 33.79
N ALA A 31 -49.10 -6.05 33.30
CA ALA A 31 -49.42 -5.55 31.96
C ALA A 31 -48.40 -4.45 31.56
N ALA A 32 -47.99 -4.46 30.30
CA ALA A 32 -46.82 -3.79 29.72
C ALA A 32 -46.88 -2.24 29.71
N ASN A 33 -45.71 -1.61 29.89
CA ASN A 33 -45.42 -0.23 29.47
C ASN A 33 -43.96 -0.18 28.94
N PRO A 34 -43.62 0.71 27.99
CA PRO A 34 -42.51 0.54 27.05
C PRO A 34 -41.13 0.58 27.71
N ALA A 35 -40.22 -0.21 27.17
CA ALA A 35 -38.80 -0.13 27.47
C ALA A 35 -38.31 1.31 27.23
N ALA A 36 -37.66 1.87 28.26
CA ALA A 36 -36.83 3.05 28.10
C ALA A 36 -35.75 2.77 27.04
N PRO A 37 -35.31 3.77 26.26
CA PRO A 37 -34.27 3.55 25.27
C PRO A 37 -33.03 3.00 25.96
N THR A 38 -32.67 1.77 25.59
CA THR A 38 -31.37 1.18 25.92
C THR A 38 -30.34 2.15 25.37
N SER A 39 -29.53 2.74 26.25
CA SER A 39 -28.32 3.44 25.84
C SER A 39 -27.48 2.44 25.08
N GLU A 40 -27.34 2.62 23.76
CA GLU A 40 -26.29 1.98 22.99
C GLU A 40 -24.97 2.35 23.65
N THR A 41 -24.40 1.38 24.35
CA THR A 41 -23.00 1.44 24.73
C THR A 41 -22.27 1.27 23.41
N ALA A 42 -21.65 2.34 22.91
CA ALA A 42 -20.79 2.29 21.74
C ALA A 42 -19.87 1.06 21.89
N ALA A 43 -19.88 0.19 20.88
CA ALA A 43 -18.97 -0.93 20.83
C ALA A 43 -17.56 -0.36 21.01
N SER A 44 -16.89 -0.77 22.10
CA SER A 44 -15.50 -0.44 22.33
C SER A 44 -14.71 -0.96 21.13
N THR A 45 -14.22 -0.05 20.28
CA THR A 45 -13.20 -0.33 19.26
C THR A 45 -11.94 -0.71 20.00
N ALA A 46 -11.79 -2.00 20.30
CA ALA A 46 -10.62 -2.48 20.99
C ALA A 46 -9.44 -2.43 20.00
N ILE A 47 -8.68 -1.34 20.08
CA ILE A 47 -7.41 -1.18 19.38
C ILE A 47 -6.41 -2.18 19.99
N GLY A 48 -5.55 -2.79 19.15
CA GLY A 48 -4.46 -3.66 19.60
C GLY A 48 -3.49 -2.94 20.54
N ALA A 49 -2.65 -3.71 21.23
CA ALA A 49 -1.63 -3.17 22.14
C ALA A 49 -0.20 -3.36 21.61
N GLY A 50 -0.02 -4.13 20.54
CA GLY A 50 1.26 -4.38 19.88
C GLY A 50 1.73 -3.18 19.06
N GLU A 51 2.98 -3.20 18.62
CA GLU A 51 3.49 -2.17 17.72
C GLU A 51 2.80 -2.25 16.37
N ALA A 52 2.53 -1.09 15.79
CA ALA A 52 1.96 -0.95 14.46
C ALA A 52 3.09 -0.85 13.43
N HIS A 53 2.95 -1.58 12.32
CA HIS A 53 3.89 -1.59 11.20
C HIS A 53 3.15 -1.56 9.87
N LEU A 54 3.70 -0.80 8.92
CA LEU A 54 3.20 -0.79 7.55
C LEU A 54 3.51 -2.15 6.90
N LEU A 55 2.55 -2.69 6.15
CA LEU A 55 2.72 -3.94 5.42
C LEU A 55 3.20 -3.62 4.01
N GLY A 56 4.28 -4.29 3.61
CA GLY A 56 4.85 -4.15 2.28
C GLY A 56 3.98 -4.89 1.29
N GLU A 57 3.93 -4.40 0.05
CA GLU A 57 3.36 -5.18 -1.04
C GLU A 57 4.31 -6.33 -1.36
N THR A 58 3.80 -7.57 -1.39
CA THR A 58 4.53 -8.78 -1.83
C THR A 58 5.65 -9.27 -0.89
N TYR A 59 6.24 -8.41 -0.06
CA TYR A 59 7.42 -8.72 0.76
C TYR A 59 7.13 -8.65 2.26
N GLY A 60 7.67 -9.60 3.04
CA GLY A 60 7.63 -9.53 4.49
C GLY A 60 8.04 -10.82 5.21
N GLY A 61 8.71 -10.66 6.35
CA GLY A 61 9.03 -11.78 7.25
C GLY A 61 10.01 -12.81 6.69
N GLY A 62 10.90 -12.40 5.79
CA GLY A 62 11.88 -13.29 5.16
C GLY A 62 11.35 -14.08 3.96
N ALA A 63 10.31 -13.56 3.33
CA ALA A 63 9.75 -14.15 2.14
C ALA A 63 9.14 -13.11 1.18
N ALA A 64 9.10 -13.48 -0.09
CA ALA A 64 8.24 -12.86 -1.09
C ALA A 64 7.03 -13.75 -1.37
N TYR A 65 5.90 -13.13 -1.74
CA TYR A 65 4.66 -13.82 -2.03
C TYR A 65 4.17 -13.41 -3.42
N ALA A 66 3.95 -14.40 -4.28
CA ALA A 66 3.53 -14.16 -5.65
C ALA A 66 2.42 -15.13 -6.05
N LEU A 67 1.69 -14.80 -7.10
CA LEU A 67 0.69 -15.69 -7.66
C LEU A 67 1.20 -16.39 -8.90
N HIS A 68 1.07 -17.70 -8.91
CA HIS A 68 1.47 -18.55 -10.02
C HIS A 68 0.26 -19.25 -10.64
N ILE A 69 0.18 -19.27 -11.97
CA ILE A 69 -0.83 -20.05 -12.69
C ILE A 69 -0.17 -21.38 -13.13
N PRO A 70 -0.45 -22.51 -12.45
CA PRO A 70 0.15 -23.79 -12.81
C PRO A 70 -0.41 -24.28 -14.16
N ASP A 71 0.29 -24.07 -15.27
CA ASP A 71 -0.07 -24.54 -16.63
C ASP A 71 -1.45 -24.08 -17.19
N ALA A 72 -1.62 -24.13 -18.52
CA ALA A 72 -2.89 -23.86 -19.18
C ALA A 72 -3.98 -24.89 -18.85
N ALA A 73 -3.60 -26.08 -18.36
CA ALA A 73 -4.49 -27.20 -18.05
C ALA A 73 -5.16 -27.15 -16.65
N SER A 74 -4.73 -26.26 -15.74
CA SER A 74 -5.21 -26.16 -14.34
C SER A 74 -6.65 -25.71 -14.15
N HIS A 75 -7.51 -25.87 -15.17
CA HIS A 75 -8.94 -25.60 -15.09
C HIS A 75 -9.30 -24.20 -14.56
N GLY A 76 -8.38 -23.24 -14.67
CA GLY A 76 -8.60 -21.83 -14.31
C GLY A 76 -8.19 -21.43 -12.89
N GLY A 77 -7.45 -22.25 -12.13
CA GLY A 77 -6.92 -21.86 -10.82
C GLY A 77 -5.53 -21.19 -10.86
N SER A 78 -5.14 -20.57 -9.75
CA SER A 78 -3.75 -20.17 -9.46
C SER A 78 -3.37 -20.53 -8.03
N LEU A 79 -2.08 -20.51 -7.72
CA LEU A 79 -1.52 -20.81 -6.41
C LEU A 79 -0.81 -19.57 -5.87
N LEU A 80 -1.08 -19.26 -4.60
CA LEU A 80 -0.22 -18.38 -3.84
C LEU A 80 1.09 -19.12 -3.54
N LEU A 81 2.19 -18.61 -4.09
CA LEU A 81 3.54 -19.09 -3.82
C LEU A 81 4.19 -18.21 -2.76
N ARG A 82 5.07 -18.82 -1.98
CA ARG A 82 5.97 -18.18 -1.04
C ARG A 82 7.40 -18.54 -1.45
N LEU A 83 8.20 -17.52 -1.71
CA LEU A 83 9.65 -17.62 -1.85
C LEU A 83 10.28 -17.47 -0.46
N ASP A 84 10.90 -18.52 0.05
CA ASP A 84 11.66 -18.48 1.30
C ASP A 84 13.07 -17.96 1.02
N TYR A 85 13.47 -16.83 1.62
CA TYR A 85 14.77 -16.21 1.38
C TYR A 85 15.95 -17.00 1.98
N ALA A 86 15.74 -17.76 3.06
CA ALA A 86 16.80 -18.58 3.63
C ALA A 86 17.22 -19.71 2.67
N THR A 87 16.26 -20.26 1.93
CA THR A 87 16.47 -21.41 1.04
C THR A 87 16.57 -21.01 -0.44
N GLY A 88 16.05 -19.84 -0.82
CA GLY A 88 15.86 -19.44 -2.21
C GLY A 88 14.86 -20.33 -2.96
N GLN A 89 13.97 -21.03 -2.24
CA GLN A 89 13.03 -21.98 -2.83
C GLN A 89 11.62 -21.39 -2.83
N GLU A 90 10.98 -21.38 -3.99
CA GLU A 90 9.55 -21.14 -4.08
C GLU A 90 8.77 -22.41 -3.74
N THR A 91 7.71 -22.24 -2.96
CA THR A 91 6.77 -23.32 -2.62
C THR A 91 5.34 -22.79 -2.59
N PRO A 92 4.32 -23.62 -2.89
CA PRO A 92 2.94 -23.25 -2.63
C PRO A 92 2.77 -22.95 -1.15
N TYR A 93 2.14 -21.83 -0.83
CA TYR A 93 1.84 -21.41 0.53
C TYR A 93 0.72 -22.27 1.12
N CYS A 94 1.04 -23.54 1.38
CA CYS A 94 0.11 -24.58 1.81
C CYS A 94 0.73 -25.39 2.94
N THR A 95 0.02 -25.49 4.07
CA THR A 95 0.45 -26.27 5.25
C THR A 95 -0.25 -27.61 5.38
N ILE A 96 -1.14 -27.96 4.44
CA ILE A 96 -1.91 -29.21 4.43
C ILE A 96 -0.99 -30.39 4.06
N PRO A 97 -0.76 -31.36 4.96
CA PRO A 97 0.14 -32.48 4.68
C PRO A 97 -0.36 -33.35 3.52
N GLY A 98 0.50 -33.60 2.54
CA GLY A 98 0.18 -34.46 1.38
C GLY A 98 -0.76 -33.83 0.37
N CYS A 99 -0.95 -32.50 0.41
CA CYS A 99 -1.76 -31.78 -0.56
C CYS A 99 -1.15 -31.87 -1.98
N ASP A 100 -1.98 -32.21 -2.98
CA ASP A 100 -1.57 -32.28 -4.38
C ASP A 100 -1.46 -30.91 -5.05
N HIS A 101 -2.08 -29.88 -4.46
CA HIS A 101 -2.21 -28.51 -4.96
C HIS A 101 -2.93 -28.40 -6.31
N GLN A 102 -3.77 -29.37 -6.65
CA GLN A 102 -4.49 -29.41 -7.93
C GLN A 102 -5.97 -29.04 -7.80
N SER A 103 -6.39 -28.65 -6.59
CA SER A 103 -7.79 -28.36 -6.31
C SER A 103 -7.95 -27.32 -5.20
N GLN A 104 -9.19 -26.85 -5.05
CA GLN A 104 -9.65 -25.93 -3.99
C GLN A 104 -9.44 -26.45 -2.56
N ASP A 105 -9.14 -27.73 -2.38
CA ASP A 105 -8.83 -28.29 -1.06
C ASP A 105 -7.43 -27.86 -0.58
N CYS A 106 -6.63 -27.26 -1.45
CA CYS A 106 -5.32 -26.70 -1.13
C CYS A 106 -5.44 -25.31 -0.49
N GLY A 107 -4.73 -25.07 0.61
CA GLY A 107 -4.70 -23.77 1.28
C GLY A 107 -4.06 -22.64 0.45
N ALA A 108 -3.22 -22.98 -0.53
CA ALA A 108 -2.64 -22.02 -1.48
C ALA A 108 -3.53 -21.76 -2.70
N TRP A 109 -4.59 -22.54 -2.90
CA TRP A 109 -5.39 -22.50 -4.12
C TRP A 109 -6.32 -21.29 -4.15
N GLN A 110 -6.33 -20.63 -5.30
CA GLN A 110 -7.31 -19.62 -5.64
C GLN A 110 -7.98 -19.95 -6.95
N TYR A 111 -9.28 -19.69 -7.01
CA TYR A 111 -9.98 -19.72 -8.27
C TYR A 111 -9.64 -18.46 -9.08
N PHE A 112 -9.48 -18.66 -10.39
CA PHE A 112 -9.44 -17.68 -11.46
C PHE A 112 -8.08 -17.05 -11.83
N ARG A 113 -7.85 -16.97 -13.16
CA ARG A 113 -6.73 -16.29 -13.83
C ARG A 113 -6.92 -14.78 -13.99
N LEU A 114 -8.13 -14.26 -13.79
CA LEU A 114 -8.51 -12.91 -14.24
C LEU A 114 -8.83 -11.92 -13.11
N ASN A 115 -8.86 -12.40 -11.86
CA ASN A 115 -9.09 -11.57 -10.68
C ASN A 115 -7.95 -11.81 -9.70
N GLN A 116 -6.73 -11.43 -10.12
CA GLN A 116 -5.61 -11.35 -9.18
C GLN A 116 -6.00 -10.36 -8.07
N PRO A 117 -5.68 -10.65 -6.79
CA PRO A 117 -5.76 -9.65 -5.74
C PRO A 117 -5.03 -8.41 -6.23
N LEU A 118 -5.62 -7.25 -5.95
CA LEU A 118 -5.03 -5.98 -6.32
C LEU A 118 -3.64 -5.88 -5.71
N GLN A 119 -3.54 -6.31 -4.44
CA GLN A 119 -2.34 -6.25 -3.63
C GLN A 119 -2.27 -7.45 -2.68
N LEU A 120 -1.05 -7.92 -2.43
CA LEU A 120 -0.70 -8.91 -1.42
C LEU A 120 0.06 -8.21 -0.29
N TYR A 121 -0.35 -8.44 0.95
CA TYR A 121 0.26 -7.87 2.14
C TYR A 121 0.73 -8.98 3.08
N PRO A 122 1.99 -9.44 2.96
CA PRO A 122 2.56 -10.39 3.90
C PRO A 122 2.71 -9.78 5.29
N ASP A 123 2.42 -10.59 6.31
CA ASP A 123 2.57 -10.25 7.72
C ASP A 123 3.04 -11.50 8.48
N GLY A 124 4.36 -11.74 8.42
CA GLY A 124 5.00 -12.94 8.94
C GLY A 124 4.47 -14.21 8.27
N ASP A 125 3.81 -15.07 9.07
CA ASP A 125 3.22 -16.33 8.60
C ASP A 125 1.79 -16.18 8.07
N ARG A 126 1.30 -14.96 7.83
CA ARG A 126 0.03 -14.69 7.18
C ARG A 126 0.24 -13.86 5.93
N CYS A 127 -0.68 -13.96 4.99
CA CYS A 127 -0.77 -13.03 3.87
C CYS A 127 -2.21 -12.50 3.79
N TYR A 128 -2.36 -11.17 3.76
CA TYR A 128 -3.64 -10.53 3.50
C TYR A 128 -3.75 -10.23 2.01
N GLU A 129 -4.90 -10.52 1.44
CA GLU A 129 -5.15 -10.39 0.02
C GLU A 129 -6.33 -9.44 -0.15
N LEU A 130 -6.06 -8.30 -0.78
CA LEU A 130 -7.07 -7.31 -1.04
C LEU A 130 -7.70 -7.59 -2.41
N TYR A 131 -9.01 -7.83 -2.40
CA TYR A 131 -9.79 -8.05 -3.60
C TYR A 131 -10.80 -6.93 -3.82
N ARG A 132 -11.02 -6.64 -5.10
CA ARG A 132 -12.19 -5.89 -5.56
C ARG A 132 -13.18 -6.87 -6.19
N THR A 133 -14.44 -6.79 -5.79
CA THR A 133 -15.52 -7.55 -6.42
C THR A 133 -16.10 -6.71 -7.58
N GLY A 134 -16.82 -7.35 -8.51
CA GLY A 134 -17.35 -6.66 -9.70
C GLY A 134 -16.41 -6.60 -10.90
N CYS A 135 -15.13 -6.98 -10.77
CA CYS A 135 -14.22 -7.27 -11.90
C CYS A 135 -14.57 -8.62 -12.57
N THR A 136 -15.82 -8.78 -13.01
CA THR A 136 -16.22 -9.92 -13.86
C THR A 136 -15.95 -9.58 -15.32
N LEU A 137 -14.74 -9.87 -15.79
CA LEU A 137 -14.50 -9.99 -17.24
C LEU A 137 -14.88 -11.41 -17.67
N TYR A 138 -16.15 -11.59 -18.05
CA TYR A 138 -16.79 -12.77 -18.68
C TYR A 138 -17.46 -13.86 -17.81
N GLU A 139 -18.38 -14.55 -18.49
CA GLU A 139 -19.60 -15.23 -18.03
C GLU A 139 -19.36 -16.51 -17.20
N ASN A 140 -19.65 -16.46 -15.90
CA ASN A 140 -20.60 -17.35 -15.19
C ASN A 140 -20.20 -17.54 -13.70
N PRO A 141 -20.64 -16.65 -12.78
CA PRO A 141 -20.36 -16.77 -11.33
C PRO A 141 -21.00 -18.01 -10.68
N GLU A 142 -21.82 -18.79 -11.40
CA GLU A 142 -22.52 -19.95 -10.86
C GLU A 142 -21.64 -21.19 -10.62
N GLU A 143 -20.35 -21.19 -10.99
CA GLU A 143 -19.49 -22.38 -10.90
C GLU A 143 -18.36 -22.29 -9.84
N ASN A 144 -18.12 -21.13 -9.22
CA ASN A 144 -17.06 -20.94 -8.23
C ASN A 144 -17.64 -20.71 -6.81
N PRO A 145 -17.37 -21.58 -5.81
CA PRO A 145 -17.85 -21.40 -4.43
C PRO A 145 -17.31 -20.15 -3.72
N THR A 146 -16.07 -19.74 -4.00
CA THR A 146 -15.46 -18.54 -3.42
C THR A 146 -16.04 -17.28 -4.05
N ASP A 147 -16.24 -17.25 -5.38
CA ASP A 147 -16.95 -16.12 -6.02
C ASP A 147 -18.42 -16.10 -5.65
N LYS A 148 -19.08 -17.25 -5.46
CA LYS A 148 -20.43 -17.28 -4.90
C LYS A 148 -20.45 -16.75 -3.47
N ALA A 149 -19.46 -17.09 -2.66
CA ALA A 149 -19.36 -16.58 -1.30
C ALA A 149 -19.14 -15.06 -1.34
N ILE A 150 -18.15 -14.57 -2.10
CA ILE A 150 -17.81 -13.15 -2.25
C ILE A 150 -18.94 -12.36 -2.90
N ALA A 151 -19.52 -12.84 -4.01
CA ALA A 151 -20.67 -12.21 -4.66
C ALA A 151 -21.93 -12.25 -3.78
N ALA A 152 -22.11 -13.29 -2.95
CA ALA A 152 -23.19 -13.31 -1.97
C ALA A 152 -22.98 -12.35 -0.79
N LEU A 153 -21.76 -11.84 -0.57
CA LEU A 153 -21.53 -10.76 0.41
C LEU A 153 -22.13 -9.43 -0.06
N GLY A 154 -22.45 -9.28 -1.37
CA GLY A 154 -22.96 -8.02 -1.92
C GLY A 154 -22.04 -6.84 -1.63
N THR A 155 -20.73 -7.08 -1.69
CA THR A 155 -19.68 -6.14 -1.30
C THR A 155 -18.77 -5.87 -2.48
N ASP A 156 -18.24 -4.67 -2.67
CA ASP A 156 -17.41 -4.28 -3.82
C ASP A 156 -15.91 -4.41 -3.58
N ALA A 157 -15.48 -4.50 -2.33
CA ALA A 157 -14.15 -4.97 -1.97
C ALA A 157 -14.20 -5.90 -0.77
N CYS A 158 -13.22 -6.78 -0.65
CA CYS A 158 -13.05 -7.63 0.51
C CYS A 158 -11.58 -7.88 0.81
N LEU A 159 -11.32 -8.18 2.07
CA LEU A 159 -10.01 -8.59 2.55
C LEU A 159 -10.07 -10.06 2.90
N ILE A 160 -9.16 -10.85 2.32
CA ILE A 160 -8.99 -12.27 2.60
C ILE A 160 -7.72 -12.44 3.42
N VAL A 161 -7.75 -13.35 4.38
CA VAL A 161 -6.54 -13.81 5.08
C VAL A 161 -6.22 -15.22 4.64
N ALA A 162 -4.97 -15.43 4.22
CA ALA A 162 -4.39 -16.73 3.95
C ALA A 162 -3.44 -17.10 5.10
N ASP A 163 -3.60 -18.30 5.65
CA ASP A 163 -2.77 -18.88 6.73
C ASP A 163 -2.06 -20.18 6.31
N GLY A 164 -2.06 -20.46 5.00
CA GLY A 164 -1.54 -21.68 4.39
C GLY A 164 -2.38 -22.94 4.62
N ALA A 165 -3.23 -22.98 5.66
CA ALA A 165 -4.20 -24.06 5.83
C ALA A 165 -5.53 -23.75 5.14
N SER A 166 -5.84 -22.46 5.00
CA SER A 166 -7.12 -21.97 4.49
C SER A 166 -6.99 -20.54 4.00
N ARG A 167 -7.96 -20.14 3.17
CA ARG A 167 -8.23 -18.75 2.81
C ARG A 167 -9.61 -18.39 3.33
N LYS A 168 -9.71 -17.31 4.09
CA LYS A 168 -10.96 -16.91 4.76
C LYS A 168 -11.24 -15.45 4.46
N LEU A 169 -12.50 -15.14 4.15
CA LEU A 169 -12.98 -13.77 4.19
C LEU A 169 -12.75 -13.22 5.59
N LEU A 170 -11.94 -12.17 5.68
CA LEU A 170 -11.72 -11.43 6.91
C LEU A 170 -12.73 -10.29 7.01
N ALA A 171 -12.80 -9.41 6.00
CA ALA A 171 -13.70 -8.26 6.02
C ALA A 171 -14.31 -7.97 4.65
N SER A 172 -15.50 -7.38 4.65
CA SER A 172 -16.22 -6.90 3.46
C SER A 172 -16.51 -5.41 3.58
N PHE A 173 -16.38 -4.69 2.47
CA PHE A 173 -16.61 -3.24 2.35
C PHE A 173 -17.76 -2.97 1.36
N PRO A 174 -19.04 -3.03 1.80
CA PRO A 174 -20.21 -2.95 0.93
C PRO A 174 -20.63 -1.53 0.54
N ASP A 175 -20.00 -0.50 1.12
CA ASP A 175 -20.36 0.90 0.88
C ASP A 175 -19.57 1.53 -0.29
N LEU A 176 -18.76 0.76 -1.04
CA LEU A 176 -18.12 1.33 -2.24
C LEU A 176 -19.20 1.44 -3.35
N PRO A 177 -19.22 2.51 -4.13
CA PRO A 177 -20.11 2.60 -5.28
C PRO A 177 -19.65 1.66 -6.41
N ASP A 178 -20.60 1.18 -7.23
CA ASP A 178 -20.31 0.45 -8.46
C ASP A 178 -19.28 1.20 -9.34
N GLY A 179 -18.19 0.53 -9.73
CA GLY A 179 -17.16 1.03 -10.66
C GLY A 179 -15.82 1.38 -10.00
N ASP A 180 -14.90 2.05 -10.74
CA ASP A 180 -13.43 2.18 -10.48
C ASP A 180 -13.00 3.02 -9.27
N SER A 181 -13.81 3.02 -8.22
CA SER A 181 -13.91 4.16 -7.31
C SER A 181 -13.84 3.80 -5.83
N GLY A 182 -13.05 2.79 -5.48
CA GLY A 182 -12.66 2.53 -4.09
C GLY A 182 -11.28 1.89 -4.06
N LEU A 183 -10.26 2.67 -3.72
CA LEU A 183 -8.88 2.18 -3.57
C LEU A 183 -8.54 2.12 -2.09
N VAL A 184 -8.23 0.92 -1.61
CA VAL A 184 -7.40 0.77 -0.42
C VAL A 184 -5.97 0.95 -0.91
N ARG A 185 -5.25 1.91 -0.31
CA ARG A 185 -3.92 2.28 -0.80
C ARG A 185 -2.81 1.57 -0.04
N ASP A 186 -2.93 1.55 1.27
CA ASP A 186 -1.91 1.09 2.20
C ASP A 186 -2.57 0.37 3.37
N LEU A 187 -1.86 -0.62 3.93
CA LEU A 187 -2.34 -1.46 5.02
C LEU A 187 -1.30 -1.48 6.14
N VAL A 188 -1.71 -1.09 7.35
CA VAL A 188 -0.90 -1.19 8.56
C VAL A 188 -1.46 -2.28 9.44
N ALA A 189 -0.62 -3.10 10.06
CA ALA A 189 -1.04 -4.09 11.04
C ALA A 189 -0.54 -3.73 12.44
N ASP A 190 -1.26 -4.16 13.47
CA ASP A 190 -0.71 -4.41 14.80
C ASP A 190 -1.03 -5.85 15.25
N ASP A 191 -0.94 -6.15 16.55
CA ASP A 191 -1.21 -7.49 17.09
C ASP A 191 -2.69 -7.91 17.00
N ARG A 192 -3.60 -6.98 16.72
CA ARG A 192 -5.04 -7.22 16.76
C ARG A 192 -5.79 -6.75 15.53
N ASN A 193 -5.41 -5.61 14.96
CA ASN A 193 -6.16 -4.95 13.91
C ASN A 193 -5.30 -4.74 12.67
N LEU A 194 -5.99 -4.54 11.56
CA LEU A 194 -5.47 -3.91 10.36
C LEU A 194 -6.07 -2.51 10.26
N TYR A 195 -5.29 -1.56 9.78
CA TYR A 195 -5.69 -0.20 9.54
C TYR A 195 -5.52 0.10 8.07
N LEU A 196 -6.59 0.57 7.43
CA LEU A 196 -6.59 0.89 6.02
C LEU A 196 -7.24 2.24 5.78
N LEU A 197 -6.70 2.96 4.81
CA LEU A 197 -7.31 4.16 4.28
C LEU A 197 -8.14 3.78 3.05
N MET A 198 -9.44 4.05 3.12
CA MET A 198 -10.40 3.64 2.10
C MET A 198 -11.10 4.86 1.54
N GLU A 199 -11.07 4.98 0.23
CA GLU A 199 -11.82 5.98 -0.49
C GLU A 199 -13.24 5.50 -0.77
N LEU A 200 -14.20 6.37 -0.52
CA LEU A 200 -15.60 6.20 -0.83
C LEU A 200 -16.00 7.28 -1.81
N ARG A 201 -16.19 6.90 -3.07
CA ARG A 201 -16.89 7.79 -4.00
C ARG A 201 -18.39 7.63 -3.83
N HIS A 202 -19.14 8.64 -4.20
CA HIS A 202 -20.60 8.54 -4.24
C HIS A 202 -21.16 8.63 -5.66
N ASP A 203 -20.40 9.25 -6.58
CA ASP A 203 -20.71 9.35 -8.01
C ASP A 203 -19.41 9.18 -8.83
N GLN A 204 -19.49 8.56 -10.01
CA GLN A 204 -18.35 8.40 -10.92
C GLN A 204 -17.95 9.70 -11.64
N THR A 205 -18.82 10.70 -11.63
CA THR A 205 -18.71 11.94 -12.40
C THR A 205 -18.70 13.19 -11.53
N ASP A 206 -19.27 13.11 -10.33
CA ASP A 206 -19.28 14.19 -9.35
C ASP A 206 -18.52 13.80 -8.09
N HIS A 207 -17.26 14.25 -8.03
CA HIS A 207 -16.34 14.00 -6.91
C HIS A 207 -16.58 14.92 -5.70
N SER A 208 -17.61 15.78 -5.74
CA SER A 208 -17.83 16.78 -4.69
C SER A 208 -18.27 16.19 -3.35
N ASP A 209 -18.83 14.98 -3.37
CA ASP A 209 -19.27 14.24 -2.18
C ASP A 209 -18.32 13.08 -1.80
N ASP A 210 -17.14 12.98 -2.44
CA ASP A 210 -16.20 11.90 -2.13
C ASP A 210 -15.68 12.01 -0.68
N GLU A 211 -15.62 10.86 0.00
CA GLU A 211 -15.22 10.73 1.40
C GLU A 211 -14.02 9.79 1.50
N LEU A 212 -13.09 10.12 2.38
CA LEU A 212 -11.97 9.27 2.73
C LEU A 212 -12.14 8.76 4.16
N ARG A 213 -12.02 7.45 4.40
CA ARG A 213 -12.19 6.84 5.72
C ARG A 213 -10.96 6.07 6.16
N LEU A 214 -10.48 6.35 7.36
CA LEU A 214 -9.53 5.49 8.07
C LEU A 214 -10.33 4.45 8.83
N LEU A 215 -10.13 3.18 8.51
CA LEU A 215 -10.82 2.05 9.12
C LEU A 215 -9.86 1.22 9.97
N SER A 216 -10.42 0.55 10.97
CA SER A 216 -9.81 -0.58 11.66
C SER A 216 -10.58 -1.86 11.34
N VAL A 217 -9.87 -2.97 11.21
CA VAL A 217 -10.42 -4.31 10.97
C VAL A 217 -9.80 -5.27 11.98
N ASP A 218 -10.60 -5.85 12.87
CA ASP A 218 -10.12 -6.84 13.84
C ASP A 218 -9.71 -8.13 13.10
N GLN A 219 -8.44 -8.52 13.22
CA GLN A 219 -7.84 -9.65 12.51
C GLN A 219 -8.47 -11.01 12.86
N GLN A 220 -9.17 -11.11 13.99
CA GLN A 220 -9.78 -12.36 14.42
C GLN A 220 -11.24 -12.48 13.98
N SER A 221 -12.01 -11.41 14.14
CA SER A 221 -13.45 -11.38 13.93
C SER A 221 -13.87 -10.78 12.60
N GLY A 222 -12.99 -10.02 11.95
CA GLY A 222 -13.32 -9.24 10.77
C GLY A 222 -14.14 -7.98 11.05
N ALA A 223 -14.38 -7.66 12.32
CA ALA A 223 -15.20 -6.52 12.69
C ALA A 223 -14.54 -5.23 12.22
N THR A 224 -15.27 -4.44 11.44
CA THR A 224 -14.81 -3.18 10.89
C THR A 224 -15.33 -2.00 11.70
N ALA A 225 -14.50 -0.97 11.88
CA ALA A 225 -14.90 0.27 12.52
C ALA A 225 -14.20 1.48 11.90
N ALA A 226 -14.97 2.51 11.59
CA ALA A 226 -14.42 3.79 11.13
C ALA A 226 -13.80 4.55 12.30
N LEU A 227 -12.53 4.91 12.15
CA LEU A 227 -11.77 5.70 13.13
C LEU A 227 -11.91 7.19 12.85
N ARG A 228 -11.87 7.58 11.56
CA ARG A 228 -12.11 8.96 11.11
C ARG A 228 -12.50 8.98 9.64
N SER A 229 -13.23 10.03 9.28
CA SER A 229 -13.60 10.37 7.93
C SER A 229 -13.16 11.79 7.57
N TRP A 230 -12.92 12.04 6.29
CA TRP A 230 -12.62 13.37 5.74
C TRP A 230 -13.37 13.60 4.44
N THR A 231 -13.67 14.86 4.17
CA THR A 231 -14.08 15.34 2.84
C THR A 231 -12.97 16.21 2.26
N ALA A 232 -12.95 16.39 0.93
CA ALA A 232 -12.02 17.33 0.28
C ALA A 232 -12.11 18.74 0.88
N ALA A 233 -13.32 19.17 1.27
CA ALA A 233 -13.55 20.47 1.90
C ALA A 233 -12.88 20.61 3.28
N GLU A 234 -12.85 19.54 4.09
CA GLU A 234 -12.15 19.53 5.38
C GLU A 234 -10.62 19.57 5.18
N LEU A 235 -10.12 18.83 4.19
CA LEU A 235 -8.69 18.77 3.89
C LEU A 235 -8.17 20.06 3.22
N GLY A 236 -9.05 20.80 2.54
CA GLY A 236 -8.65 21.96 1.72
C GLY A 236 -7.86 21.56 0.47
N GLN A 237 -7.93 20.29 0.09
CA GLN A 237 -7.22 19.62 -0.99
C GLN A 237 -8.05 18.41 -1.42
N ASP A 238 -7.76 17.89 -2.62
CA ASP A 238 -8.37 16.66 -3.09
C ASP A 238 -7.99 15.49 -2.17
N ILE A 239 -8.98 14.62 -1.85
CA ILE A 239 -8.76 13.46 -0.97
C ILE A 239 -7.68 12.52 -1.51
N TRP A 240 -7.45 12.53 -2.84
CA TRP A 240 -6.39 11.81 -3.55
C TRP A 240 -4.99 12.12 -3.04
N ASN A 241 -4.80 13.29 -2.45
CA ASN A 241 -3.52 13.77 -1.95
C ASN A 241 -3.29 13.40 -0.47
N TYR A 242 -4.19 12.60 0.13
CA TYR A 242 -4.06 12.14 1.50
C TYR A 242 -3.88 10.62 1.54
N SER A 243 -2.72 10.16 2.02
CA SER A 243 -2.33 8.74 2.04
C SER A 243 -1.88 8.29 3.42
N LEU A 244 -2.02 7.00 3.73
CA LEU A 244 -1.47 6.38 4.93
C LEU A 244 -0.03 5.95 4.63
N VAL A 245 0.95 6.64 5.18
CA VAL A 245 2.35 6.56 4.70
C VAL A 245 3.28 5.80 5.61
N GLY A 246 2.82 5.37 6.78
CA GLY A 246 3.63 4.58 7.69
C GLY A 246 3.02 4.42 9.07
N ALA A 247 3.72 3.69 9.91
CA ALA A 247 3.43 3.52 11.32
C ALA A 247 4.72 3.33 12.13
N ARG A 248 4.73 3.83 13.36
CA ARG A 248 5.85 3.63 14.31
C ARG A 248 5.31 3.56 15.72
N GLY A 249 5.66 2.49 16.43
CA GLY A 249 5.14 2.23 17.78
C GLY A 249 3.61 2.16 17.74
N ARG A 250 2.92 3.08 18.43
CA ARG A 250 1.45 3.17 18.45
C ARG A 250 0.89 4.36 17.66
N THR A 251 1.66 4.88 16.70
CA THR A 251 1.22 6.01 15.86
C THR A 251 1.12 5.59 14.40
N LEU A 252 -0.01 5.93 13.76
CA LEU A 252 -0.17 5.92 12.31
C LEU A 252 0.17 7.30 11.73
N TYR A 253 0.80 7.35 10.57
CA TYR A 253 1.16 8.60 9.88
C TYR A 253 0.41 8.73 8.57
N LEU A 254 -0.30 9.84 8.39
CA LEU A 254 -1.00 10.16 7.15
C LEU A 254 -0.41 11.44 6.55
N ALA A 255 -0.04 11.41 5.28
CA ALA A 255 0.53 12.55 4.58
C ALA A 255 -0.50 13.24 3.71
N LEU A 256 -0.69 14.54 3.91
CA LEU A 256 -1.45 15.41 3.01
C LEU A 256 -0.50 16.21 2.15
N SER A 257 -0.45 15.92 0.86
CA SER A 257 0.28 16.70 -0.14
C SER A 257 -0.53 17.93 -0.55
N GLN A 258 0.12 19.08 -0.59
CA GLN A 258 -0.43 20.28 -1.19
C GLN A 258 -0.04 20.32 -2.65
N VAL A 259 -1.05 20.28 -3.53
CA VAL A 259 -0.85 20.31 -4.97
C VAL A 259 -1.39 21.62 -5.51
N GLU A 260 -0.54 22.36 -6.21
CA GLU A 260 -0.96 23.51 -7.02
C GLU A 260 -1.10 23.07 -8.48
N ASN A 261 -2.31 23.21 -9.02
CA ASN A 261 -2.56 23.02 -10.45
C ASN A 261 -2.14 24.30 -11.17
N ASP A 262 -1.17 24.20 -12.08
CA ASP A 262 -0.85 25.30 -12.98
C ASP A 262 -2.01 25.46 -13.98
N PRO A 263 -2.70 26.62 -14.02
CA PRO A 263 -3.78 26.85 -14.98
C PRO A 263 -3.35 26.79 -16.45
N GLU A 264 -2.05 26.86 -16.75
CA GLU A 264 -1.49 26.73 -18.11
C GLU A 264 -1.04 25.29 -18.44
N GLN A 265 -0.59 24.48 -17.46
CA GLN A 265 -0.27 23.05 -17.64
C GLN A 265 -1.44 22.17 -17.19
N LYS A 266 -2.23 21.70 -18.14
CA LYS A 266 -3.55 21.10 -17.88
C LYS A 266 -3.56 19.70 -17.26
N ASP A 267 -2.42 19.01 -17.17
CA ASP A 267 -2.43 17.55 -16.93
C ASP A 267 -1.68 17.10 -15.66
N TYR A 268 -0.84 17.93 -15.01
CA TYR A 268 -0.10 17.52 -13.81
C TYR A 268 0.03 18.66 -12.79
N GLY A 269 -0.47 18.43 -11.57
CA GLY A 269 -0.28 19.35 -10.45
C GLY A 269 1.09 19.16 -9.78
N LEU A 270 1.68 20.26 -9.30
CA LEU A 270 2.97 20.25 -8.63
C LEU A 270 2.79 20.19 -7.11
N VAL A 271 3.50 19.26 -6.46
CA VAL A 271 3.50 19.15 -5.00
C VAL A 271 4.36 20.27 -4.41
N THR A 272 3.71 21.32 -3.92
CA THR A 272 4.38 22.52 -3.35
C THR A 272 4.76 22.36 -1.89
N GLY A 273 4.21 21.36 -1.20
CA GLY A 273 4.45 21.11 0.21
C GLY A 273 3.46 20.11 0.78
N GLY A 274 3.29 20.10 2.09
CA GLY A 274 2.33 19.23 2.75
C GLY A 274 2.44 19.21 4.26
N ARG A 275 1.69 18.29 4.87
CA ARG A 275 1.77 18.00 6.30
C ARG A 275 1.59 16.52 6.62
N ILE A 276 2.07 16.12 7.79
CA ILE A 276 1.75 14.84 8.40
C ILE A 276 0.72 15.04 9.50
N ASP A 277 -0.33 14.25 9.44
CA ASP A 277 -1.28 14.07 10.52
C ASP A 277 -1.00 12.71 11.18
N CYS A 278 -0.76 12.72 12.48
CA CYS A 278 -0.41 11.56 13.28
C CYS A 278 -1.61 11.11 14.10
N PHE A 279 -1.97 9.82 14.00
CA PHE A 279 -3.04 9.22 14.79
C PHE A 279 -2.46 8.29 15.85
N ASP A 280 -2.69 8.63 17.11
CA ASP A 280 -2.27 7.84 18.27
C ASP A 280 -3.31 6.77 18.58
N LEU A 281 -2.91 5.51 18.48
CA LEU A 281 -3.77 4.35 18.63
C LEU A 281 -4.16 4.07 20.08
N ASP A 282 -3.36 4.50 21.06
CA ASP A 282 -3.64 4.26 22.48
C ASP A 282 -4.71 5.22 23.02
N THR A 283 -4.69 6.45 22.52
CA THR A 283 -5.55 7.56 22.97
C THR A 283 -6.65 7.92 21.99
N ALA A 284 -6.63 7.33 20.79
CA ALA A 284 -7.49 7.65 19.66
C ALA A 284 -7.49 9.16 19.36
N SER A 285 -6.32 9.79 19.41
CA SER A 285 -6.17 11.24 19.27
C SER A 285 -5.31 11.63 18.07
N TRP A 286 -5.60 12.80 17.52
CA TRP A 286 -4.92 13.35 16.35
C TRP A 286 -3.97 14.48 16.77
N ARG A 287 -2.79 14.52 16.16
CA ARG A 287 -1.86 15.64 16.24
C ARG A 287 -1.25 15.90 14.86
N THR A 288 -0.83 17.14 14.61
CA THR A 288 -0.05 17.47 13.42
C THR A 288 1.43 17.27 13.73
N GLY A 289 2.11 16.55 12.85
CA GLY A 289 3.57 16.35 12.87
C GLY A 289 4.28 17.35 11.96
N LEU A 290 5.15 16.84 11.09
CA LEU A 290 5.89 17.60 10.10
C LEU A 290 4.98 18.43 9.19
N GLN A 291 5.40 19.65 8.89
CA GLN A 291 4.91 20.45 7.76
C GLN A 291 6.12 20.79 6.89
N TRP A 292 5.97 20.71 5.58
CA TRP A 292 7.07 20.96 4.65
C TRP A 292 6.63 21.77 3.45
N GLU A 293 7.62 22.39 2.81
CA GLU A 293 7.51 23.08 1.52
C GLU A 293 8.56 22.50 0.57
N SER A 294 8.21 22.38 -0.70
CA SER A 294 9.15 22.04 -1.77
C SER A 294 9.96 23.28 -2.15
N GLU A 295 11.26 23.12 -2.40
CA GLU A 295 12.18 24.25 -2.53
C GLU A 295 12.97 24.22 -3.85
N GLY A 296 13.09 25.40 -4.47
CA GLY A 296 13.81 25.58 -5.73
C GLY A 296 13.07 24.95 -6.89
N PHE A 297 13.09 25.60 -8.05
CA PHE A 297 12.28 25.18 -9.18
C PHE A 297 13.15 25.01 -10.42
N TYR A 298 12.84 24.01 -11.21
CA TYR A 298 13.51 23.81 -12.49
C TYR A 298 12.57 23.30 -13.56
N THR A 299 12.92 23.65 -14.79
CA THR A 299 12.22 23.21 -16.00
C THR A 299 13.24 22.63 -16.97
N VAL A 300 12.89 21.52 -17.62
CA VAL A 300 13.70 20.85 -18.64
C VAL A 300 12.86 20.63 -19.89
N GLY A 301 13.42 20.90 -21.06
CA GLY A 301 12.70 20.91 -22.33
C GLY A 301 12.04 22.27 -22.61
N ASP A 302 11.41 22.36 -23.78
CA ASP A 302 10.74 23.58 -24.26
C ASP A 302 9.26 23.31 -24.59
N GLY A 303 8.43 24.35 -24.48
CA GLY A 303 7.02 24.31 -24.91
C GLY A 303 6.13 23.40 -24.06
N ASP A 304 5.08 22.85 -24.67
CA ASP A 304 4.03 22.07 -24.00
C ASP A 304 4.52 20.72 -23.44
N SER A 305 5.71 20.27 -23.85
CA SER A 305 6.34 19.03 -23.37
C SER A 305 7.39 19.25 -22.29
N ALA A 306 7.55 20.48 -21.78
CA ALA A 306 8.55 20.76 -20.75
C ALA A 306 8.19 20.09 -19.42
N TYR A 307 9.15 19.39 -18.82
CA TYR A 307 9.01 18.83 -17.47
C TYR A 307 9.42 19.87 -16.44
N THR A 308 8.65 19.94 -15.36
CA THR A 308 8.89 20.88 -14.27
C THR A 308 8.94 20.15 -12.94
N GLY A 309 9.90 20.50 -12.10
CA GLY A 309 10.11 19.87 -10.80
C GLY A 309 10.84 20.77 -9.81
N TYR A 310 11.14 20.21 -8.63
CA TYR A 310 11.78 20.93 -7.53
C TYR A 310 13.22 20.48 -7.31
N GLU A 311 14.12 21.42 -7.05
CA GLU A 311 15.53 21.12 -6.74
C GLU A 311 15.66 20.33 -5.45
N ARG A 312 14.78 20.63 -4.48
CA ARG A 312 14.65 19.94 -3.22
C ARG A 312 13.20 19.60 -2.98
N THR A 313 12.92 18.32 -2.78
CA THR A 313 11.57 17.85 -2.49
C THR A 313 11.62 16.69 -1.51
N LEU A 314 10.52 16.51 -0.79
CA LEU A 314 10.32 15.43 0.15
C LEU A 314 9.57 14.30 -0.54
N VAL A 315 10.12 13.09 -0.51
CA VAL A 315 9.51 11.90 -1.11
C VAL A 315 9.39 10.78 -0.09
N LEU A 316 8.40 9.91 -0.28
CA LEU A 316 8.31 8.66 0.45
C LEU A 316 9.18 7.64 -0.27
N PRO A 317 10.14 7.01 0.42
CA PRO A 317 10.76 5.81 -0.09
C PRO A 317 9.72 4.72 -0.37
N MET A 318 10.01 3.88 -1.35
CA MET A 318 9.29 2.64 -1.55
C MET A 318 9.60 1.67 -0.41
N GLN A 319 8.65 0.77 -0.12
CA GLN A 319 8.76 -0.34 0.82
C GLN A 319 8.85 0.07 2.30
N ASN A 320 7.71 0.08 2.99
CA ASN A 320 7.60 0.28 4.43
C ASN A 320 8.43 1.44 5.00
N PRO A 321 8.31 2.66 4.45
CA PRO A 321 9.14 3.78 4.87
C PRO A 321 8.93 4.11 6.34
N THR A 322 10.04 4.44 7.02
CA THR A 322 10.01 4.85 8.44
C THR A 322 10.21 6.36 8.62
N SER A 323 10.55 7.05 7.53
CA SER A 323 10.70 8.49 7.46
C SER A 323 10.45 8.96 6.03
N PHE A 324 10.31 10.27 5.83
CA PHE A 324 10.48 10.80 4.48
C PHE A 324 11.96 10.93 4.14
N VAL A 325 12.28 10.95 2.85
CA VAL A 325 13.59 11.33 2.37
C VAL A 325 13.49 12.62 1.58
N ARG A 326 14.24 13.63 1.99
CA ARG A 326 14.48 14.83 1.19
C ARG A 326 15.59 14.54 0.20
N GLN A 327 15.27 14.67 -1.08
CA GLN A 327 16.25 14.65 -2.15
C GLN A 327 16.71 16.07 -2.47
N ASP A 328 18.02 16.23 -2.66
CA ASP A 328 18.64 17.46 -3.15
C ASP A 328 19.43 17.16 -4.43
N PHE A 329 18.85 17.55 -5.57
CA PHE A 329 19.46 17.34 -6.88
C PHE A 329 20.62 18.29 -7.16
N SER A 330 20.65 19.44 -6.48
CA SER A 330 21.74 20.42 -6.62
C SER A 330 22.99 19.98 -5.85
N ALA A 331 22.80 19.36 -4.69
CA ALA A 331 23.89 18.87 -3.85
C ALA A 331 24.26 17.39 -4.09
N GLY A 332 23.39 16.61 -4.74
CA GLY A 332 23.60 15.17 -4.90
C GLY A 332 23.51 14.46 -3.54
N ALA A 333 22.49 14.81 -2.75
CA ALA A 333 22.38 14.41 -1.35
C ALA A 333 20.98 13.94 -0.98
N LEU A 334 20.90 13.05 0.02
CA LEU A 334 19.67 12.58 0.63
C LEU A 334 19.69 12.83 2.14
N THR A 335 18.54 13.22 2.69
CA THR A 335 18.36 13.49 4.12
C THR A 335 17.06 12.82 4.60
N ALA A 336 17.12 11.95 5.60
CA ALA A 336 15.93 11.43 6.25
C ALA A 336 15.30 12.52 7.11
N VAL A 337 13.97 12.60 7.09
CA VAL A 337 13.18 13.60 7.82
C VAL A 337 12.11 12.88 8.63
N ASP A 338 12.17 13.03 9.95
CA ASP A 338 11.20 12.42 10.86
C ASP A 338 9.78 12.95 10.64
N TYR A 339 8.79 12.04 10.57
CA TYR A 339 7.39 12.38 10.32
C TYR A 339 6.77 13.31 11.36
N GLU A 340 7.22 13.26 12.61
CA GLU A 340 6.62 14.00 13.72
C GLU A 340 7.36 15.28 14.01
N THR A 341 8.68 15.19 14.15
CA THR A 341 9.52 16.28 14.65
C THR A 341 10.08 17.13 13.52
N GLY A 342 10.17 16.58 12.31
CA GLY A 342 10.94 17.16 11.22
C GLY A 342 12.45 17.17 11.47
N GLU A 343 12.92 16.40 12.45
CA GLU A 343 14.36 16.23 12.68
C GLU A 343 15.00 15.61 11.44
N GLU A 344 16.17 16.16 11.07
CA GLU A 344 16.86 15.81 9.84
C GLU A 344 18.14 15.05 10.13
N GLN A 345 18.33 13.94 9.41
CA GLN A 345 19.56 13.16 9.41
C GLN A 345 20.10 13.07 7.98
N LEU A 346 21.29 13.63 7.76
CA LEU A 346 21.98 13.47 6.48
C LEU A 346 22.28 11.98 6.26
N LEU A 347 21.75 11.43 5.17
CA LEU A 347 21.98 10.03 4.79
C LEU A 347 23.24 9.91 3.95
N CYS A 348 23.36 10.70 2.89
CA CYS A 348 24.54 10.66 2.04
C CYS A 348 24.74 11.95 1.24
N THR A 349 25.93 12.04 0.66
CA THR A 349 26.29 12.97 -0.41
C THR A 349 27.01 12.20 -1.53
N GLY A 350 27.20 12.81 -2.69
CA GLY A 350 27.97 12.21 -3.78
C GLY A 350 27.13 11.42 -4.78
N LEU A 351 25.81 11.54 -4.70
CA LEU A 351 24.92 11.13 -5.79
C LEU A 351 25.08 12.08 -7.00
N PRO A 352 24.66 11.65 -8.20
CA PRO A 352 24.66 12.51 -9.39
C PRO A 352 23.96 13.84 -9.13
N THR A 353 24.56 14.96 -9.52
CA THR A 353 23.93 16.29 -9.43
C THR A 353 23.28 16.66 -10.75
N ARG A 354 22.18 17.41 -10.73
CA ARG A 354 21.52 17.84 -11.97
C ARG A 354 22.39 18.81 -12.76
N SER A 355 22.63 18.48 -14.03
CA SER A 355 23.23 19.41 -14.99
C SER A 355 22.18 20.36 -15.57
N PRO A 356 22.54 21.61 -15.93
CA PRO A 356 21.63 22.50 -16.65
C PRO A 356 21.09 21.86 -17.94
N GLY A 357 19.76 21.83 -18.08
CA GLY A 357 19.09 21.24 -19.26
C GLY A 357 18.94 19.72 -19.25
N GLU A 358 19.35 19.03 -18.18
CA GLU A 358 19.15 17.59 -18.03
C GLU A 358 18.06 17.27 -17.01
N PHE A 359 17.32 16.20 -17.29
CA PHE A 359 16.45 15.55 -16.34
C PHE A 359 17.31 14.69 -15.40
N LEU A 360 16.94 14.68 -14.13
CA LEU A 360 17.48 13.79 -13.11
C LEU A 360 16.34 13.39 -12.18
N SER A 361 16.27 12.10 -11.85
CA SER A 361 15.38 11.57 -10.83
C SER A 361 16.14 10.61 -9.92
N TYR A 362 15.71 10.54 -8.66
CA TYR A 362 16.07 9.47 -7.74
C TYR A 362 14.81 8.65 -7.42
N GLU A 363 14.90 7.35 -7.66
CA GLU A 363 13.97 6.35 -7.16
C GLU A 363 14.60 5.73 -5.93
N ILE A 364 13.90 5.79 -4.79
CA ILE A 364 14.46 5.49 -3.48
C ILE A 364 13.64 4.37 -2.85
N THR A 365 14.29 3.28 -2.49
CA THR A 365 13.71 2.18 -1.71
C THR A 365 14.37 2.16 -0.34
N GLU A 366 13.56 2.13 0.72
CA GLU A 366 14.04 1.95 2.09
C GLU A 366 13.99 0.46 2.43
N LEU A 367 15.14 -0.08 2.84
CA LEU A 367 15.31 -1.46 3.28
C LEU A 367 15.71 -1.48 4.77
N PRO A 368 15.65 -2.64 5.45
CA PRO A 368 16.02 -2.77 6.86
C PRO A 368 17.34 -2.08 7.24
N ASP A 369 18.41 -2.31 6.49
CA ASP A 369 19.74 -1.75 6.79
C ASP A 369 20.26 -0.75 5.74
N TRP A 370 19.53 -0.53 4.64
CA TRP A 370 20.00 0.27 3.50
C TRP A 370 18.93 1.18 2.90
N TYR A 371 19.37 2.24 2.23
CA TYR A 371 18.62 2.87 1.16
C TYR A 371 19.21 2.44 -0.18
N VAL A 372 18.36 1.98 -1.08
CA VAL A 372 18.70 1.73 -2.48
C VAL A 372 18.26 2.93 -3.30
N VAL A 373 19.16 3.50 -4.08
CA VAL A 373 18.87 4.67 -4.91
C VAL A 373 19.20 4.36 -6.36
N ARG A 374 18.17 4.32 -7.21
CA ARG A 374 18.32 4.27 -8.65
C ARG A 374 18.19 5.67 -9.21
N THR A 375 19.19 6.11 -9.97
CA THR A 375 19.18 7.43 -10.59
C THR A 375 18.99 7.29 -12.08
N SER A 376 18.18 8.14 -12.70
CA SER A 376 18.04 8.23 -14.16
C SER A 376 18.37 9.66 -14.61
N GLN A 377 19.43 9.82 -15.40
CA GLN A 377 19.91 11.13 -15.86
C GLN A 377 20.02 11.19 -17.38
N GLY A 378 19.62 12.32 -17.97
CA GLY A 378 19.86 12.59 -19.38
C GLY A 378 18.95 13.68 -19.96
N PRO A 379 19.00 13.91 -21.28
CA PRO A 379 18.09 14.83 -21.94
C PRO A 379 16.64 14.38 -21.77
N TRP A 380 15.74 15.30 -21.44
CA TRP A 380 14.32 14.99 -21.24
C TRP A 380 13.69 14.30 -22.45
N GLU A 381 13.97 14.81 -23.65
CA GLU A 381 13.43 14.33 -24.94
C GLU A 381 14.11 13.05 -25.46
N SER A 382 15.08 12.49 -24.72
CA SER A 382 15.80 11.29 -25.14
C SER A 382 15.40 10.06 -24.33
N ASP A 383 15.23 8.95 -25.03
CA ASP A 383 15.08 7.61 -24.45
C ASP A 383 16.42 7.07 -23.93
N THR A 384 17.55 7.70 -24.29
CA THR A 384 18.89 7.29 -23.84
C THR A 384 19.24 8.00 -22.52
N ARG A 385 18.74 7.48 -21.40
CA ARG A 385 19.08 7.96 -20.06
C ARG A 385 20.11 7.04 -19.41
N GLU A 386 21.10 7.63 -18.76
CA GLU A 386 22.05 6.90 -17.94
C GLU A 386 21.38 6.51 -16.62
N SER A 387 21.31 5.21 -16.35
CA SER A 387 20.80 4.67 -15.10
C SER A 387 21.94 4.15 -14.23
N ARG A 388 21.98 4.56 -12.97
CA ARG A 388 23.00 4.14 -11.97
C ARG A 388 22.30 3.69 -10.69
N LEU A 389 22.95 2.82 -9.94
CA LEU A 389 22.43 2.22 -8.71
C LEU A 389 23.40 2.47 -7.56
N PHE A 390 22.87 2.93 -6.42
CA PHE A 390 23.65 3.22 -5.23
C PHE A 390 23.05 2.55 -4.00
N LEU A 391 23.93 2.09 -3.11
CA LEU A 391 23.60 1.66 -1.76
C LEU A 391 24.11 2.67 -0.75
N ILE A 392 23.25 3.02 0.21
CA ILE A 392 23.57 3.94 1.29
C ILE A 392 23.18 3.24 2.60
N PRO A 393 24.09 3.13 3.59
CA PRO A 393 23.72 2.57 4.89
C PRO A 393 22.56 3.36 5.50
N ARG A 394 21.60 2.69 6.12
CA ARG A 394 20.44 3.35 6.75
C ARG A 394 20.81 4.37 7.82
N ALA A 395 21.90 4.11 8.54
CA ALA A 395 22.46 5.05 9.52
C ALA A 395 23.11 6.30 8.89
N GLY A 396 23.18 6.37 7.56
CA GLY A 396 23.92 7.36 6.80
C GLY A 396 25.38 6.98 6.61
N GLY A 397 25.99 7.49 5.53
CA GLY A 397 27.37 7.18 5.16
C GLY A 397 27.71 7.54 3.72
N GLU A 398 28.80 6.96 3.24
CA GLU A 398 29.22 7.07 1.84
C GLU A 398 28.29 6.25 0.95
N ALA A 399 27.80 6.86 -0.14
CA ALA A 399 27.05 6.15 -1.16
C ALA A 399 28.00 5.25 -1.97
N THR A 400 27.70 3.97 -2.05
CA THR A 400 28.47 2.99 -2.82
C THR A 400 27.73 2.68 -4.12
N GLU A 401 28.36 2.95 -5.26
CA GLU A 401 27.79 2.60 -6.56
C GLU A 401 27.89 1.09 -6.82
N VAL A 402 26.78 0.48 -7.20
CA VAL A 402 26.69 -0.91 -7.63
C VAL A 402 26.67 -0.94 -9.15
N THR A 403 27.67 -1.60 -9.76
CA THR A 403 27.84 -1.65 -11.22
C THR A 403 27.31 -2.95 -11.84
N LEU A 404 26.58 -3.76 -11.07
CA LEU A 404 25.89 -4.93 -11.58
C LEU A 404 24.76 -4.51 -12.50
N GLN A 405 24.69 -5.16 -13.66
CA GLN A 405 23.75 -4.83 -14.72
C GLN A 405 23.13 -6.09 -15.30
N TYR A 406 21.93 -5.93 -15.86
CA TYR A 406 21.31 -6.92 -16.73
C TYR A 406 20.96 -6.31 -18.08
N TYR A 407 20.61 -7.16 -19.04
CA TYR A 407 20.16 -6.75 -20.35
C TYR A 407 18.70 -7.14 -20.55
N GLU A 408 17.90 -6.20 -21.04
CA GLU A 408 16.54 -6.41 -21.49
C GLU A 408 16.40 -5.89 -22.92
N SER A 409 15.79 -6.66 -23.82
CA SER A 409 15.71 -6.31 -25.24
C SER A 409 15.00 -4.98 -25.52
N ALA A 410 14.02 -4.61 -24.67
CA ALA A 410 13.28 -3.35 -24.81
C ALA A 410 14.06 -2.12 -24.30
N HIS A 411 14.88 -2.28 -23.26
CA HIS A 411 15.49 -1.18 -22.51
C HIS A 411 17.03 -1.17 -22.51
N GLY A 412 17.64 -2.15 -23.19
CA GLY A 412 19.09 -2.31 -23.25
C GLY A 412 19.69 -2.73 -21.92
N THR A 413 20.90 -2.25 -21.64
CA THR A 413 21.60 -2.55 -20.39
C THR A 413 21.12 -1.64 -19.27
N GLN A 414 20.67 -2.22 -18.17
CA GLN A 414 20.13 -1.54 -17.00
C GLN A 414 20.86 -2.03 -15.74
N PRO A 415 20.97 -1.21 -14.67
CA PRO A 415 21.35 -1.72 -13.35
C PRO A 415 20.38 -2.82 -12.90
N ILE A 416 20.85 -3.78 -12.09
CA ILE A 416 19.96 -4.76 -11.44
C ILE A 416 18.89 -4.08 -10.60
N PHE A 417 17.76 -4.76 -10.42
CA PHE A 417 16.71 -4.32 -9.52
C PHE A 417 16.87 -4.99 -8.16
N ILE A 418 16.72 -4.23 -7.08
CA ILE A 418 16.74 -4.74 -5.70
C ILE A 418 15.32 -4.59 -5.16
N TRP A 419 14.71 -5.73 -4.80
CA TRP A 419 13.32 -5.80 -4.36
C TRP A 419 13.16 -5.94 -2.87
N ASP A 420 14.08 -6.56 -2.14
CA ASP A 420 13.99 -6.65 -0.68
C ASP A 420 15.36 -6.95 -0.07
N GLU A 421 15.46 -6.81 1.24
CA GLU A 421 16.56 -7.29 2.05
C GLU A 421 16.04 -8.10 3.24
N TRP A 422 16.70 -9.22 3.51
CA TRP A 422 16.45 -10.02 4.69
C TRP A 422 17.71 -10.65 5.23
N GLU A 423 18.00 -10.40 6.51
CA GLU A 423 19.18 -10.90 7.22
C GLU A 423 20.52 -10.64 6.48
N GLY A 424 20.61 -9.54 5.72
CA GLY A 424 21.80 -9.13 4.97
C GLY A 424 21.95 -9.77 3.58
N ASP A 425 20.99 -10.58 3.15
CA ASP A 425 20.83 -11.03 1.77
C ASP A 425 19.79 -10.15 1.05
N PHE A 426 20.07 -9.80 -0.20
CA PHE A 426 19.20 -8.98 -1.05
C PHE A 426 18.49 -9.84 -2.08
N PHE A 427 17.18 -9.66 -2.22
CA PHE A 427 16.40 -10.26 -3.29
C PHE A 427 16.43 -9.35 -4.52
N CYS A 428 16.92 -9.87 -5.64
CA CYS A 428 17.23 -9.07 -6.83
C CYS A 428 16.70 -9.72 -8.11
N LEU A 429 16.26 -8.86 -9.04
CA LEU A 429 16.13 -9.19 -10.45
C LEU A 429 17.47 -8.89 -11.14
N TYR A 430 18.11 -9.92 -11.69
CA TYR A 430 19.42 -9.82 -12.32
C TYR A 430 19.44 -10.19 -13.80
N GLY A 431 18.29 -10.51 -14.40
CA GLY A 431 18.20 -10.70 -15.84
C GLY A 431 16.88 -11.26 -16.33
N TYR A 432 16.84 -11.52 -17.63
CA TYR A 432 15.73 -12.14 -18.31
C TYR A 432 16.24 -13.31 -19.16
N GLU A 433 15.52 -14.42 -19.16
CA GLU A 433 15.68 -15.50 -20.12
C GLU A 433 14.58 -15.40 -21.18
N GLU A 434 14.98 -15.20 -22.44
CA GLU A 434 14.07 -15.16 -23.58
C GLU A 434 14.00 -16.55 -24.22
N THR A 435 12.80 -17.14 -24.26
CA THR A 435 12.56 -18.41 -24.95
C THR A 435 11.51 -18.24 -26.03
N SER A 436 11.84 -18.63 -27.25
CA SER A 436 10.87 -18.63 -28.36
C SER A 436 9.96 -19.85 -28.30
N PHE A 437 8.66 -19.65 -28.54
CA PHE A 437 7.69 -20.72 -28.68
C PHE A 437 6.84 -20.55 -29.94
N GLN A 438 6.26 -21.65 -30.43
CA GLN A 438 5.27 -21.62 -31.50
C GLN A 438 3.89 -21.87 -30.91
N GLY A 439 2.99 -20.91 -31.09
CA GLY A 439 1.59 -21.00 -30.74
C GLY A 439 0.70 -21.21 -31.97
N ILE A 440 -0.57 -21.55 -31.71
CA ILE A 440 -1.59 -21.70 -32.75
C ILE A 440 -2.65 -20.62 -32.49
N ASN A 441 -2.90 -19.77 -33.48
CA ASN A 441 -3.97 -18.78 -33.46
C ASN A 441 -5.35 -19.44 -33.47
N LYS A 442 -6.39 -18.68 -33.12
CA LYS A 442 -7.79 -19.16 -33.16
C LYS A 442 -8.23 -19.65 -34.54
N ASP A 443 -7.61 -19.17 -35.62
CA ASP A 443 -7.86 -19.58 -36.99
C ASP A 443 -7.04 -20.80 -37.45
N GLY A 444 -6.22 -21.38 -36.56
CA GLY A 444 -5.37 -22.53 -36.84
C GLY A 444 -4.03 -22.19 -37.50
N SER A 445 -3.73 -20.91 -37.76
CA SER A 445 -2.41 -20.49 -38.23
C SER A 445 -1.37 -20.53 -37.10
N LEU A 446 -0.11 -20.80 -37.46
CA LEU A 446 1.00 -20.73 -36.50
C LEU A 446 1.41 -19.28 -36.27
N TYR A 447 1.76 -18.95 -35.03
CA TYR A 447 2.49 -17.73 -34.70
C TYR A 447 3.72 -18.06 -33.86
N GLU A 448 4.76 -17.23 -33.99
CA GLU A 448 5.91 -17.27 -33.10
C GLU A 448 5.70 -16.24 -31.99
N GLY A 449 5.92 -16.67 -30.75
CA GLY A 449 5.91 -15.81 -29.58
C GLY A 449 7.23 -15.94 -28.82
N THR A 450 7.50 -14.96 -27.96
CA THR A 450 8.63 -14.97 -27.04
C THR A 450 8.07 -14.98 -25.62
N ASN A 451 8.53 -15.91 -24.81
CA ASN A 451 8.34 -15.88 -23.37
C ASN A 451 9.55 -15.17 -22.75
N PHE A 452 9.26 -14.27 -21.82
CA PHE A 452 10.25 -13.61 -20.98
C PHE A 452 10.12 -14.20 -19.59
N GLN A 453 11.20 -14.78 -19.08
CA GLN A 453 11.28 -15.26 -17.72
C GLN A 453 12.24 -14.38 -16.94
N GLU A 454 11.79 -13.85 -15.81
CA GLU A 454 12.64 -13.11 -14.88
C GLU A 454 13.64 -14.05 -14.21
N LEU A 455 14.90 -13.61 -14.16
CA LEU A 455 15.98 -14.28 -13.45
C LEU A 455 16.19 -13.57 -12.13
N GLU A 456 15.68 -14.21 -11.10
CA GLU A 456 15.66 -13.69 -9.74
C GLU A 456 16.61 -14.47 -8.86
N GLY A 457 17.21 -13.80 -7.88
CA GLY A 457 18.17 -14.44 -7.00
C GLY A 457 18.47 -13.64 -5.75
N LEU A 458 19.13 -14.30 -4.82
CA LEU A 458 19.61 -13.70 -3.59
C LEU A 458 21.09 -13.36 -3.72
N LEU A 459 21.50 -12.21 -3.21
CA LEU A 459 22.88 -11.75 -3.23
C LEU A 459 23.28 -11.20 -1.86
N SER A 460 24.43 -11.60 -1.34
CA SER A 460 24.90 -11.11 -0.04
C SER A 460 25.26 -9.62 -0.11
N ALA A 461 25.17 -8.91 1.02
CA ALA A 461 25.64 -7.53 1.12
C ALA A 461 27.11 -7.36 0.69
N GLU A 462 27.98 -8.31 1.03
CA GLU A 462 29.40 -8.30 0.66
C GLU A 462 29.58 -8.35 -0.86
N ASP A 463 28.90 -9.30 -1.52
CA ASP A 463 28.96 -9.44 -2.97
C ASP A 463 28.34 -8.25 -3.70
N LEU A 464 27.20 -7.74 -3.20
CA LEU A 464 26.51 -6.60 -3.79
C LEU A 464 27.36 -5.33 -3.73
N LEU A 465 27.96 -5.02 -2.57
CA LEU A 465 28.88 -3.88 -2.41
C LEU A 465 30.15 -4.03 -3.25
N ALA A 466 30.62 -5.26 -3.46
CA ALA A 466 31.75 -5.54 -4.34
C ALA A 466 31.36 -5.57 -5.83
N SER A 467 30.07 -5.41 -6.16
CA SER A 467 29.53 -5.64 -7.50
C SER A 467 29.93 -7.00 -8.10
N ALA A 468 29.97 -8.04 -7.25
CA ALA A 468 30.26 -9.41 -7.63
C ALA A 468 28.95 -10.15 -7.99
N PRO A 469 28.84 -10.76 -9.18
CA PRO A 469 27.60 -11.38 -9.66
C PRO A 469 27.39 -12.80 -9.09
N ASN A 470 27.63 -12.98 -7.79
CA ASN A 470 27.58 -14.28 -7.11
C ASN A 470 26.15 -14.64 -6.65
N TYR A 471 25.17 -14.47 -7.55
CA TYR A 471 23.76 -14.71 -7.24
C TYR A 471 23.53 -16.17 -6.83
N ARG A 472 22.71 -16.37 -5.78
CA ARG A 472 22.04 -17.63 -5.46
C ARG A 472 20.67 -17.61 -6.15
N PRO A 473 20.49 -18.28 -7.30
CA PRO A 473 19.25 -18.18 -8.06
C PRO A 473 18.08 -18.72 -7.25
N VAL A 474 16.92 -18.08 -7.42
CA VAL A 474 15.66 -18.64 -6.93
C VAL A 474 15.38 -19.93 -7.67
N THR A 475 14.96 -20.95 -6.93
CA THR A 475 14.49 -22.20 -7.50
C THR A 475 12.97 -22.12 -7.61
N PRO A 476 12.43 -21.92 -8.83
CA PRO A 476 10.99 -21.78 -9.00
C PRO A 476 10.28 -23.07 -8.66
N TRP A 477 9.03 -22.95 -8.19
CA TRP A 477 8.23 -24.13 -7.95
C TRP A 477 7.85 -24.78 -9.29
N ASN A 478 8.16 -26.07 -9.45
CA ASN A 478 7.85 -26.82 -10.65
C ASN A 478 6.95 -28.01 -10.33
N GLU A 479 5.71 -27.97 -10.82
CA GLU A 479 4.73 -29.05 -10.67
C GLU A 479 5.23 -30.37 -11.28
N ALA A 480 5.96 -30.32 -12.40
CA ALA A 480 6.43 -31.49 -13.14
C ALA A 480 7.60 -32.24 -12.46
N ALA A 481 8.20 -31.67 -11.42
CA ALA A 481 9.31 -32.28 -10.68
C ALA A 481 8.84 -33.20 -9.52
N ARG A 482 7.53 -33.44 -9.39
CA ARG A 482 6.89 -34.24 -8.33
C ARG A 482 6.88 -35.75 -8.58
#